data_AF-A0ABD7ZXI5-F1
#
_entry.id   AF-A0ABD7ZXI5-F1
#
_cell.length_a   1.000
_cell.length_b   1.000
_cell.length_c   1.000
_cell.angle_alpha   90.00
_cell.angle_beta   90.00
_cell.angle_gamma   90.00
#
_symmetry.space_group_name_H-M   'P 1'
#
loop_
_entity.id
_entity.type
_entity.pdbx_description
1 polymer ?
#
loop_
_entity_poly.entity_id
_entity_poly.type
_entity_poly.pdbx_seq_one_letter_code
_entity_poly.pdbx_strand_id
1 'polypeptide(L)'
;MKTWLYHVNDFILLLLLSLLTERDELIAITIFLATSYIAVFLIHKLMKKKTTGFVILLMTQIIGCSIFLPFSLFGTIMLPLFFFIVHVVGPGYPVQKSLGGIVWFGVSAIFYAPFPPLGKLLLLVIHIMITFWLTGANRNQQLLRFASIITIGVMSILIVQVFPFIRVIFSFIIEIVALGVGYIINPFLIAAELKDTEGVWASKGHLLKPQIADGKTPPDFDPALINSITILVCTLIAIYVVWKIIKKRKQFSLPNIPVFESTIITDKEGMSQKRLKRNKPPHNEIRKEIFKLESKLTPPLNRNRGETIEAWLDRINSEEDVNIQRHIIINAYNTVRYSNEENTVLLYEFKEEIHKLYAYQKSLKKRKK
;
A
#
# COMPACT_ATOMS: atom_id res chain seq x y z
N MET A 1 -17.01 6.71 9.36
CA MET A 1 -16.03 7.42 8.52
C MET A 1 -16.72 7.75 7.21
N LYS A 2 -16.70 9.01 6.76
CA LYS A 2 -17.53 9.42 5.63
C LYS A 2 -16.95 8.87 4.31
N THR A 3 -17.64 7.91 3.70
CA THR A 3 -17.23 7.20 2.47
C THR A 3 -16.94 8.13 1.29
N TRP A 4 -17.58 9.30 1.22
CA TRP A 4 -17.33 10.31 0.18
C TRP A 4 -15.90 10.85 0.17
N LEU A 5 -15.22 10.90 1.33
CA LEU A 5 -13.88 11.46 1.43
C LEU A 5 -12.83 10.59 0.71
N TYR A 6 -13.05 9.28 0.64
CA TYR A 6 -12.22 8.38 -0.17
C TYR A 6 -12.34 8.67 -1.67
N HIS A 7 -13.55 8.94 -2.15
CA HIS A 7 -13.79 9.26 -3.55
C HIS A 7 -13.20 10.62 -3.93
N VAL A 8 -13.27 11.61 -3.04
CA VAL A 8 -12.60 12.90 -3.23
C VAL A 8 -11.08 12.73 -3.25
N ASN A 9 -10.52 11.90 -2.37
CA ASN A 9 -9.09 11.63 -2.36
C ASN A 9 -8.61 10.94 -3.65
N ASP A 10 -9.37 9.96 -4.14
CA ASP A 10 -9.11 9.26 -5.40
C ASP A 10 -9.22 10.21 -6.61
N PHE A 11 -10.17 11.15 -6.59
CA PHE A 11 -10.31 12.18 -7.61
C PHE A 11 -9.10 13.12 -7.65
N ILE A 12 -8.67 13.62 -6.48
CA ILE A 12 -7.50 14.52 -6.38
C ILE A 12 -6.24 13.80 -6.86
N LEU A 13 -6.08 12.51 -6.54
CA LEU A 13 -4.97 11.70 -7.04
C LEU A 13 -4.99 11.57 -8.56
N LEU A 14 -6.14 11.25 -9.14
CA LEU A 14 -6.26 11.10 -10.59
C LEU A 14 -6.05 12.42 -11.32
N LEU A 15 -6.57 13.53 -10.78
CA LEU A 15 -6.31 14.86 -11.30
C LEU A 15 -4.81 15.19 -11.27
N LEU A 16 -4.13 14.89 -10.16
CA LEU A 16 -2.69 15.07 -10.05
C LEU A 16 -1.92 14.24 -11.09
N LEU A 17 -2.23 12.95 -11.22
CA LEU A 17 -1.60 12.04 -12.18
C LEU A 17 -1.82 12.51 -13.62
N SER A 18 -3.03 12.98 -13.95
CA SER A 18 -3.34 13.58 -15.24
C SER A 18 -2.50 14.81 -15.52
N LEU A 19 -2.46 15.77 -14.60
CA LEU A 19 -1.68 17.00 -14.74
C LEU A 19 -0.17 16.78 -14.78
N LEU A 20 0.33 15.70 -14.18
CA LEU A 20 1.75 15.33 -14.23
C LEU A 20 2.14 14.69 -15.57
N THR A 21 1.20 13.99 -16.21
CA THR A 21 1.43 13.24 -17.45
C THR A 21 1.19 14.12 -18.68
N GLU A 22 0.08 14.87 -18.69
CA GLU A 22 -0.31 15.77 -19.79
C GLU A 22 -0.36 17.20 -19.24
N ARG A 23 0.71 17.97 -19.43
CA ARG A 23 0.94 19.20 -18.65
C ARG A 23 0.15 20.41 -19.13
N ASP A 24 -0.10 20.48 -20.44
CA ASP A 24 -0.64 21.67 -21.11
C ASP A 24 -2.08 21.44 -21.63
N GLU A 25 -2.57 20.20 -21.57
CA GLU A 25 -3.83 19.77 -22.18
C GLU A 25 -5.00 19.74 -21.17
N LEU A 26 -5.21 20.85 -20.45
CA LEU A 26 -6.23 20.96 -19.40
C LEU A 26 -7.65 20.63 -19.88
N ILE A 27 -8.00 21.05 -21.09
CA ILE A 27 -9.32 20.80 -21.68
C ILE A 27 -9.49 19.30 -21.92
N ALA A 28 -8.52 18.66 -22.56
CA ALA A 28 -8.55 17.23 -22.84
C ALA A 28 -8.55 16.39 -21.56
N ILE A 29 -7.78 16.79 -20.53
CA ILE A 29 -7.81 16.16 -19.20
C ILE A 29 -9.21 16.26 -18.58
N THR A 30 -9.84 17.43 -18.68
CA THR A 30 -11.18 17.65 -18.12
C THR A 30 -12.21 16.78 -18.82
N ILE A 31 -12.17 16.69 -20.15
CA ILE A 31 -13.02 15.81 -20.95
C ILE A 31 -12.78 14.34 -20.57
N PHE A 32 -11.52 13.92 -20.47
CA PHE A 32 -11.16 12.56 -20.06
C PHE A 32 -11.72 12.21 -18.69
N LEU A 33 -11.51 13.06 -17.68
CA LEU A 33 -12.01 12.81 -16.33
C LEU A 33 -13.54 12.79 -16.29
N ALA A 34 -14.21 13.78 -16.91
CA ALA A 34 -15.67 13.85 -16.91
C ALA A 34 -16.31 12.61 -17.54
N THR A 35 -15.88 12.26 -18.76
CA THR A 35 -16.38 11.07 -19.48
C THR A 35 -16.09 9.78 -18.72
N SER A 36 -14.91 9.67 -18.12
CA SER A 36 -14.51 8.50 -17.33
C SER A 36 -15.36 8.34 -16.07
N TYR A 37 -15.64 9.42 -15.33
CA TYR A 37 -16.49 9.34 -14.14
C TYR A 37 -17.95 9.03 -14.48
N ILE A 38 -18.47 9.56 -15.60
CA ILE A 38 -19.80 9.17 -16.11
C ILE A 38 -19.83 7.66 -16.42
N ALA A 39 -18.79 7.13 -17.08
CA ALA A 39 -18.70 5.71 -17.37
C ALA A 39 -18.60 4.85 -16.10
N VAL A 40 -17.87 5.30 -15.08
CA VAL A 40 -17.82 4.62 -13.77
C VAL A 40 -19.19 4.58 -13.10
N PHE A 41 -19.95 5.67 -13.16
CA PHE A 41 -21.33 5.69 -12.67
C PHE A 41 -22.21 4.67 -13.41
N LEU A 42 -22.10 4.61 -14.74
CA LEU A 42 -22.82 3.62 -15.57
C LEU A 42 -22.43 2.18 -15.22
N ILE A 43 -21.13 1.87 -15.05
CA ILE A 43 -20.66 0.54 -14.64
C ILE A 43 -21.27 0.13 -13.30
N HIS A 44 -21.27 1.04 -12.32
CA HIS A 44 -21.83 0.77 -11.01
C HIS A 44 -23.34 0.53 -11.03
N LYS A 45 -24.07 1.20 -11.94
CA LYS A 45 -25.52 1.10 -12.08
C LYS A 45 -25.96 -0.10 -12.91
N LEU A 46 -25.25 -0.40 -14.00
CA LEU A 46 -25.72 -1.33 -15.05
C LEU A 46 -25.05 -2.69 -15.01
N MET A 47 -23.82 -2.82 -14.49
CA MET A 47 -23.05 -4.05 -14.62
C MET A 47 -23.00 -4.89 -13.34
N LYS A 48 -23.45 -6.15 -13.44
CA LYS A 48 -23.35 -7.15 -12.35
C LYS A 48 -21.89 -7.49 -12.01
N LYS A 49 -21.03 -7.65 -13.02
CA LYS A 49 -19.58 -7.90 -12.85
C LYS A 49 -18.78 -6.62 -13.10
N LYS A 50 -18.55 -5.85 -12.04
CA LYS A 50 -17.85 -4.55 -12.09
C LYS A 50 -16.46 -4.63 -12.73
N THR A 51 -15.70 -5.69 -12.46
CA THR A 51 -14.33 -5.87 -12.99
C THR A 51 -14.31 -5.97 -14.51
N THR A 52 -15.27 -6.66 -15.13
CA THR A 52 -15.39 -6.74 -16.58
C THR A 52 -15.72 -5.37 -17.17
N GLY A 53 -16.59 -4.60 -16.51
CA GLY A 53 -16.91 -3.23 -16.91
C GLY A 53 -15.69 -2.30 -16.90
N PHE A 54 -14.85 -2.38 -15.88
CA PHE A 54 -13.63 -1.59 -15.82
C PHE A 54 -12.60 -1.99 -16.89
N VAL A 55 -12.51 -3.27 -17.26
CA VAL A 55 -11.62 -3.72 -18.35
C VAL A 55 -12.11 -3.19 -19.70
N ILE A 56 -13.42 -3.26 -19.95
CA ILE A 56 -14.02 -2.68 -21.16
C ILE A 56 -13.74 -1.17 -21.19
N LEU A 57 -13.96 -0.47 -20.08
CA LEU A 57 -13.70 0.96 -19.97
C LEU A 57 -12.22 1.31 -20.25
N LEU A 58 -11.27 0.53 -19.73
CA LEU A 58 -9.86 0.72 -20.00
C LEU A 58 -9.56 0.67 -21.50
N MET A 59 -10.08 -0.35 -22.21
CA MET A 59 -9.87 -0.48 -23.65
C MET A 59 -10.52 0.66 -24.43
N THR A 60 -11.76 1.03 -24.08
CA THR A 60 -12.46 2.15 -24.70
C THR A 60 -11.77 3.49 -24.42
N GLN A 61 -11.20 3.68 -23.24
CA GLN A 61 -10.44 4.88 -22.88
C GLN A 61 -9.14 4.98 -23.69
N ILE A 62 -8.40 3.89 -23.88
CA ILE A 62 -7.18 3.89 -24.70
C ILE A 62 -7.51 4.27 -26.15
N ILE A 63 -8.55 3.65 -26.73
CA ILE A 63 -9.01 3.96 -28.09
C ILE A 63 -9.49 5.41 -28.17
N GLY A 64 -10.30 5.85 -27.19
CA GLY A 64 -10.85 7.19 -27.16
C GLY A 64 -9.78 8.28 -27.00
N CYS A 65 -8.79 8.05 -26.13
CA CYS A 65 -7.65 8.95 -25.99
C CYS A 65 -6.82 9.00 -27.27
N SER A 66 -6.62 7.87 -27.95
CA SER A 66 -5.83 7.80 -29.18
C SER A 66 -6.48 8.50 -30.38
N ILE A 67 -7.81 8.59 -30.42
CA ILE A 67 -8.54 9.13 -31.59
C ILE A 67 -9.00 10.57 -31.35
N PHE A 68 -9.50 10.87 -30.15
CA PHE A 68 -10.25 12.10 -29.88
C PHE A 68 -9.52 13.11 -29.01
N LEU A 69 -8.45 12.72 -28.31
CA LEU A 69 -7.73 13.60 -27.39
C LEU A 69 -6.30 13.82 -27.89
N PRO A 70 -5.77 15.05 -27.80
CA PRO A 70 -4.39 15.39 -28.18
C PRO A 70 -3.37 14.92 -27.13
N PHE A 71 -3.56 13.74 -26.54
CA PHE A 71 -2.63 13.22 -25.55
C PHE A 71 -1.38 12.65 -26.20
N SER A 72 -0.27 12.71 -25.48
CA SER A 72 0.94 12.00 -25.86
C SER A 72 0.66 10.48 -25.96
N LEU A 73 1.47 9.77 -26.75
CA LEU A 73 1.41 8.31 -26.84
C LEU A 73 1.53 7.65 -25.46
N PHE A 74 2.33 8.25 -24.59
CA PHE A 74 2.52 7.80 -23.23
C PHE A 74 1.26 8.02 -22.38
N GLY A 75 0.66 9.22 -22.40
CA GLY A 75 -0.56 9.54 -21.66
C GLY A 75 -1.78 8.74 -22.14
N THR A 76 -1.84 8.43 -23.44
CA THR A 76 -2.87 7.59 -24.06
C THR A 76 -2.98 6.20 -23.41
N ILE A 77 -1.86 5.67 -22.90
CA ILE A 77 -1.83 4.35 -22.23
C ILE A 77 -1.82 4.52 -20.71
N MET A 78 -1.00 5.43 -20.18
CA MET A 78 -0.78 5.57 -18.74
C MET A 78 -1.99 6.17 -18.00
N LEU A 79 -2.69 7.15 -18.58
CA LEU A 79 -3.85 7.76 -17.92
C LEU A 79 -5.02 6.79 -17.75
N PRO A 80 -5.45 6.06 -18.78
CA PRO A 80 -6.44 5.00 -18.62
C PRO A 80 -5.99 3.92 -17.61
N LEU A 81 -4.70 3.57 -17.61
CA LEU A 81 -4.14 2.59 -16.67
C LEU A 81 -4.22 3.07 -15.22
N PHE A 82 -3.83 4.31 -14.92
CA PHE A 82 -3.99 4.89 -13.58
C PHE A 82 -5.45 4.92 -13.15
N PHE A 83 -6.34 5.35 -14.05
CA PHE A 83 -7.77 5.37 -13.80
C PHE A 83 -8.30 3.98 -13.43
N PHE A 84 -7.90 2.95 -14.19
CA PHE A 84 -8.25 1.56 -13.94
C PHE A 84 -7.74 1.08 -12.58
N ILE A 85 -6.46 1.31 -12.25
CA ILE A 85 -5.86 0.89 -10.98
C ILE A 85 -6.61 1.49 -9.80
N VAL A 86 -6.82 2.82 -9.80
CA VAL A 86 -7.48 3.53 -8.69
C VAL A 86 -8.88 2.97 -8.41
N HIS A 87 -9.65 2.67 -9.46
CA HIS A 87 -11.03 2.20 -9.31
C HIS A 87 -11.15 0.70 -9.06
N VAL A 88 -10.28 -0.14 -9.62
CA VAL A 88 -10.31 -1.60 -9.42
C VAL A 88 -9.76 -1.99 -8.05
N VAL A 89 -8.79 -1.25 -7.50
CA VAL A 89 -8.26 -1.49 -6.14
C VAL A 89 -9.32 -1.14 -5.07
N GLY A 90 -10.21 -0.18 -5.36
CA GLY A 90 -11.30 0.22 -4.47
C GLY A 90 -10.86 1.20 -3.36
N PRO A 91 -11.80 1.70 -2.55
CA PRO A 91 -11.56 2.79 -1.60
C PRO A 91 -10.72 2.39 -0.36
N GLY A 92 -10.53 1.10 -0.10
CA GLY A 92 -9.92 0.59 1.15
C GLY A 92 -8.40 0.76 1.28
N TYR A 93 -7.70 1.21 0.25
CA TYR A 93 -6.22 1.22 0.21
C TYR A 93 -5.64 2.61 -0.13
N PRO A 94 -5.96 3.67 0.64
CA PRO A 94 -5.56 5.04 0.31
C PRO A 94 -4.04 5.25 0.36
N VAL A 95 -3.34 4.59 1.29
CA VAL A 95 -1.87 4.70 1.44
C VAL A 95 -1.13 4.12 0.23
N GLN A 96 -1.59 2.98 -0.30
CA GLN A 96 -0.95 2.33 -1.44
C GLN A 96 -1.11 3.15 -2.72
N LYS A 97 -2.30 3.72 -2.92
CA LYS A 97 -2.59 4.64 -4.02
C LYS A 97 -1.73 5.90 -3.92
N SER A 98 -1.59 6.45 -2.71
CA SER A 98 -0.75 7.61 -2.44
C SER A 98 0.73 7.34 -2.72
N LEU A 99 1.26 6.16 -2.35
CA LEU A 99 2.62 5.77 -2.68
C LEU A 99 2.86 5.74 -4.20
N GLY A 100 1.90 5.20 -4.96
CA GLY A 100 1.95 5.24 -6.42
C GLY A 100 1.98 6.66 -6.97
N GLY A 101 1.18 7.57 -6.42
CA GLY A 101 1.20 9.00 -6.75
C GLY A 101 2.53 9.68 -6.45
N ILE A 102 3.15 9.39 -5.29
CA ILE A 102 4.46 9.93 -4.89
C ILE A 102 5.56 9.44 -5.84
N VAL A 103 5.58 8.13 -6.14
CA VAL A 103 6.55 7.55 -7.09
C VAL A 103 6.39 8.20 -8.46
N TRP A 104 5.15 8.33 -8.95
CA TRP A 104 4.91 8.98 -10.24
C TRP A 104 5.31 10.45 -10.25
N PHE A 105 5.06 11.18 -9.17
CA PHE A 105 5.53 12.55 -9.03
C PHE A 105 7.06 12.63 -9.09
N GLY A 106 7.77 11.72 -8.41
CA GLY A 106 9.24 11.62 -8.48
C GLY A 106 9.75 11.35 -9.89
N VAL A 107 9.15 10.38 -10.60
CA VAL A 107 9.46 10.09 -12.01
C VAL A 107 9.20 11.32 -12.89
N SER A 108 8.05 11.98 -12.75
CA SER A 108 7.72 13.19 -13.50
C SER A 108 8.69 14.34 -13.20
N ALA A 109 9.10 14.51 -11.96
CA ALA A 109 10.02 15.56 -11.54
C ALA A 109 11.46 15.37 -12.08
N ILE A 110 11.93 14.12 -12.18
CA ILE A 110 13.28 13.80 -12.65
C ILE A 110 13.34 13.82 -14.19
N PHE A 111 12.37 13.18 -14.85
CA PHE A 111 12.44 12.89 -16.28
C PHE A 111 11.72 13.91 -17.17
N TYR A 112 10.75 14.66 -16.66
CA TYR A 112 9.98 15.63 -17.44
C TYR A 112 10.28 17.06 -17.00
N ALA A 113 10.95 17.83 -17.86
CA ALA A 113 11.19 19.26 -17.68
C ALA A 113 10.05 20.12 -18.26
N PRO A 114 9.77 21.32 -17.72
CA PRO A 114 10.32 21.92 -16.50
C PRO A 114 9.83 21.24 -15.22
N PHE A 115 10.40 21.52 -14.04
CA PHE A 115 9.93 20.93 -12.79
C PHE A 115 8.43 21.23 -12.56
N PRO A 116 7.63 20.30 -11.97
CA PRO A 116 6.20 20.53 -11.75
C PRO A 116 5.92 21.86 -11.01
N PRO A 117 5.03 22.72 -11.53
CA PRO A 117 4.73 24.01 -10.89
C PRO A 117 4.10 23.83 -9.51
N LEU A 118 4.15 24.89 -8.70
CA LEU A 118 3.66 24.92 -7.31
C LEU A 118 2.23 24.37 -7.14
N GLY A 119 1.34 24.59 -8.11
CA GLY A 119 -0.02 24.05 -8.07
C GLY A 119 -0.09 22.52 -8.03
N LYS A 120 0.82 21.83 -8.74
CA LYS A 120 0.89 20.35 -8.75
C LYS A 120 1.48 19.82 -7.45
N LEU A 121 2.46 20.52 -6.88
CA LEU A 121 2.98 20.24 -5.54
C LEU A 121 1.89 20.40 -4.47
N LEU A 122 1.11 21.49 -4.53
CA LEU A 122 0.02 21.74 -3.60
C LEU A 122 -1.05 20.63 -3.68
N LEU A 123 -1.41 20.20 -4.89
CA LEU A 123 -2.30 19.05 -5.09
C LEU A 123 -1.75 17.76 -4.46
N LEU A 124 -0.45 17.48 -4.59
CA LEU A 124 0.19 16.34 -3.93
C LEU A 124 0.12 16.45 -2.41
N VAL A 125 0.42 17.63 -1.84
CA VAL A 125 0.32 17.86 -0.39
C VAL A 125 -1.11 17.67 0.11
N ILE A 126 -2.11 18.20 -0.60
CA ILE A 126 -3.53 18.02 -0.28
C ILE A 126 -3.90 16.53 -0.30
N HIS A 127 -3.50 15.80 -1.35
CA HIS A 127 -3.75 14.36 -1.45
C HIS A 127 -3.15 13.58 -0.27
N ILE A 128 -1.90 13.90 0.09
CA ILE A 128 -1.22 13.30 1.23
C ILE A 128 -1.96 13.61 2.54
N MET A 129 -2.33 14.87 2.77
CA MET A 129 -3.08 15.30 3.95
C MET A 129 -4.40 14.55 4.12
N ILE A 130 -5.19 14.42 3.05
CA ILE A 130 -6.47 13.70 3.08
C ILE A 130 -6.23 12.20 3.32
N THR A 131 -5.20 11.61 2.69
CA THR A 131 -4.80 10.21 2.91
C THR A 131 -4.45 9.94 4.37
N PHE A 132 -3.73 10.86 5.02
CA PHE A 132 -3.40 10.76 6.44
C PHE A 132 -4.62 10.93 7.35
N TRP A 133 -5.52 11.86 7.01
CA TRP A 133 -6.79 12.01 7.72
C TRP A 133 -7.57 10.69 7.67
N LEU A 134 -7.71 10.09 6.49
CA LEU A 134 -8.40 8.82 6.28
C LEU A 134 -7.77 7.65 7.05
N THR A 135 -6.48 7.71 7.37
CA THR A 135 -5.74 6.61 8.00
C THR A 135 -5.50 6.82 9.51
N GLY A 136 -5.70 8.04 10.03
CA GLY A 136 -5.46 8.36 11.43
C GLY A 136 -6.59 7.92 12.36
N ALA A 137 -6.30 7.01 13.28
CA ALA A 137 -7.24 6.57 14.32
C ALA A 137 -7.18 7.41 15.60
N ASN A 138 -6.09 8.17 15.83
CA ASN A 138 -5.85 8.95 17.05
C ASN A 138 -5.46 10.41 16.70
N ARG A 139 -6.13 11.38 17.35
CA ARG A 139 -6.03 12.82 17.05
C ARG A 139 -4.63 13.40 17.34
N ASN A 140 -3.94 12.88 18.35
CA ASN A 140 -2.58 13.33 18.69
C ASN A 140 -1.52 12.75 17.72
N GLN A 141 -1.71 11.52 17.23
CA GLN A 141 -0.85 10.95 16.19
C GLN A 141 -1.11 11.62 14.83
N GLN A 142 -2.34 12.07 14.56
CA GLN A 142 -2.62 12.88 13.38
C GLN A 142 -1.87 14.22 13.43
N LEU A 143 -1.89 14.93 14.55
CA LEU A 143 -1.15 16.20 14.72
C LEU A 143 0.36 16.04 14.54
N LEU A 144 0.96 15.02 15.14
CA LEU A 144 2.41 14.79 15.03
C LEU A 144 2.82 14.40 13.60
N ARG A 145 1.99 13.59 12.92
CA ARG A 145 2.17 13.26 11.49
C ARG A 145 1.95 14.47 10.58
N PHE A 146 1.06 15.37 10.96
CA PHE A 146 0.80 16.60 10.22
C PHE A 146 1.98 17.58 10.34
N ALA A 147 2.53 17.72 11.55
CA ALA A 147 3.74 18.50 11.79
C ALA A 147 4.92 17.95 10.99
N SER A 148 5.14 16.63 10.99
CA SER A 148 6.24 16.04 10.21
C SER A 148 6.08 16.24 8.70
N ILE A 149 4.86 16.21 8.15
CA ILE A 149 4.62 16.51 6.73
C ILE A 149 4.89 17.97 6.41
N ILE A 150 4.49 18.91 7.30
CA ILE A 150 4.82 20.32 7.13
C ILE A 150 6.34 20.50 7.16
N THR A 151 7.04 19.86 8.10
CA THR A 151 8.50 19.91 8.18
C THR A 151 9.15 19.31 6.94
N ILE A 152 8.68 18.16 6.45
CA ILE A 152 9.17 17.56 5.19
C ILE A 152 8.87 18.48 4.00
N GLY A 153 7.70 19.12 3.97
CA GLY A 153 7.32 20.07 2.93
C GLY A 153 8.23 21.30 2.89
N VAL A 154 8.55 21.85 4.06
CA VAL A 154 9.51 22.95 4.22
C VAL A 154 10.91 22.51 3.79
N MET A 155 11.36 21.33 4.20
CA MET A 155 12.64 20.77 3.75
C MET A 155 12.65 20.47 2.23
N SER A 156 11.50 20.13 1.65
CA SER A 156 11.37 19.89 0.21
C SER A 156 11.50 21.18 -0.60
N ILE A 157 11.09 22.33 -0.07
CA ILE A 157 11.30 23.64 -0.71
C ILE A 157 12.82 23.93 -0.82
N LEU A 158 13.58 23.59 0.22
CA LEU A 158 15.05 23.68 0.18
C LEU A 158 15.63 22.71 -0.86
N ILE A 159 15.11 21.48 -0.92
CA ILE A 159 15.53 20.49 -1.94
C ILE A 159 15.21 20.99 -3.36
N VAL A 160 14.09 21.67 -3.61
CA VAL A 160 13.76 22.23 -4.93
C VAL A 160 14.81 23.24 -5.40
N GLN A 161 15.43 24.00 -4.49
CA GLN A 161 16.52 24.91 -4.84
C GLN A 161 17.82 24.17 -5.19
N VAL A 162 18.05 23.01 -4.57
CA VAL A 162 19.23 22.15 -4.81
C VAL A 162 19.00 21.18 -6.00
N PHE A 163 17.75 20.92 -6.36
CA PHE A 163 17.35 19.93 -7.36
C PHE A 163 17.95 20.16 -8.76
N PRO A 164 18.09 21.40 -9.27
CA PRO A 164 18.77 21.65 -10.55
C PRO A 164 20.20 21.10 -10.56
N PHE A 165 20.93 21.20 -9.44
CA PHE A 165 22.30 20.70 -9.33
C PHE A 165 22.36 19.17 -9.31
N ILE A 166 21.43 18.52 -8.60
CA ILE A 166 21.29 17.05 -8.61
C ILE A 166 21.02 16.55 -10.03
N ARG A 167 20.15 17.25 -10.78
CA ARG A 167 19.84 16.92 -12.17
C ARG A 167 21.05 17.04 -13.09
N VAL A 168 21.84 18.10 -12.94
CA VAL A 168 23.09 18.28 -13.70
C VAL A 168 24.04 17.11 -13.46
N ILE A 169 24.23 16.71 -12.19
CA ILE A 169 25.09 15.58 -11.82
C ILE A 169 24.57 14.28 -12.44
N PHE A 170 23.25 14.02 -12.34
CA PHE A 170 22.66 12.82 -12.92
C PHE A 170 22.76 12.78 -14.45
N SER A 171 22.56 13.93 -15.11
CA SER A 171 22.74 14.06 -16.56
C SER A 171 24.16 13.71 -16.96
N PHE A 172 25.14 14.21 -16.20
CA PHE A 172 26.56 13.92 -16.43
C PHE A 172 26.89 12.43 -16.25
N ILE A 173 26.33 11.79 -15.22
CA ILE A 173 26.50 10.34 -14.99
C ILE A 173 25.88 9.54 -16.14
N ILE A 174 24.66 9.87 -16.56
CA ILE A 174 23.97 9.19 -17.67
C ILE A 174 24.74 9.38 -18.98
N GLU A 175 25.27 10.58 -19.23
CA GLU A 175 26.09 10.87 -20.40
C GLU A 175 27.37 10.03 -20.42
N ILE A 176 28.08 9.94 -19.29
CA ILE A 176 29.27 9.08 -19.15
C ILE A 176 28.91 7.60 -19.37
N VAL A 177 27.79 7.13 -18.81
CA VAL A 177 27.34 5.75 -19.00
C VAL A 177 26.95 5.50 -20.45
N ALA A 178 26.24 6.43 -21.09
CA ALA A 178 25.85 6.34 -22.49
C ALA A 178 27.08 6.35 -23.42
N LEU A 179 28.08 7.18 -23.13
CA LEU A 179 29.36 7.19 -23.82
C LEU A 179 30.11 5.88 -23.62
N GLY A 180 30.19 5.36 -22.39
CA GLY A 180 30.83 4.08 -22.08
C GLY A 180 30.17 2.91 -22.79
N VAL A 181 28.83 2.84 -22.77
CA VAL A 181 28.05 1.86 -23.51
C VAL A 181 28.26 2.03 -25.02
N GLY A 182 28.26 3.27 -25.52
CA GLY A 182 28.57 3.60 -26.90
C GLY A 182 29.95 3.07 -27.32
N TYR A 183 30.98 3.30 -26.53
CA TYR A 183 32.34 2.80 -26.77
C TYR A 183 32.45 1.27 -26.75
N ILE A 184 31.69 0.61 -25.87
CA ILE A 184 31.67 -0.86 -25.80
C ILE A 184 30.95 -1.45 -27.02
N ILE A 185 29.85 -0.83 -27.47
CA ILE A 185 29.05 -1.32 -28.59
C ILE A 185 29.68 -0.94 -29.94
N ASN A 186 30.41 0.18 -30.02
CA ASN A 186 31.06 0.68 -31.23
C ASN A 186 31.91 -0.37 -31.98
N PRO A 187 32.83 -1.14 -31.34
CA PRO A 187 33.58 -2.17 -32.05
C PRO A 187 32.69 -3.31 -32.58
N PHE A 188 31.56 -3.60 -31.95
CA PHE A 188 30.59 -4.57 -32.47
C PHE A 188 29.78 -4.02 -33.65
N LEU A 189 29.46 -2.73 -33.65
CA LEU A 189 28.83 -2.05 -34.78
C LEU A 189 29.80 -1.97 -35.97
N ILE A 190 31.04 -1.57 -35.73
CA ILE A 190 32.11 -1.56 -36.74
C ILE A 190 32.37 -2.97 -37.27
N ALA A 191 32.39 -3.99 -36.41
CA ALA A 191 32.56 -5.38 -36.83
C ALA A 191 31.34 -5.89 -37.62
N ALA A 192 30.11 -5.46 -37.28
CA ALA A 192 28.93 -5.78 -38.06
C ALA A 192 28.96 -5.12 -39.45
N GLU A 193 29.42 -3.87 -39.53
CA GLU A 193 29.63 -3.14 -40.80
C GLU A 193 30.76 -3.75 -41.65
N LEU A 194 31.85 -4.23 -41.01
CA LEU A 194 32.92 -4.97 -41.70
C LEU A 194 32.47 -6.36 -42.16
N LYS A 195 31.57 -7.02 -41.43
CA LYS A 195 31.07 -8.35 -41.84
C LYS A 195 30.06 -8.27 -42.99
N ASP A 196 29.36 -7.15 -43.13
CA ASP A 196 28.46 -6.88 -44.26
C ASP A 196 29.21 -6.50 -45.55
N THR A 197 30.50 -6.11 -45.44
CA THR A 197 31.34 -5.75 -46.60
C THR A 197 32.04 -6.94 -47.26
N GLU A 198 32.04 -8.14 -46.67
CA GLU A 198 32.82 -9.28 -47.20
C GLU A 198 32.04 -10.39 -47.92
N GLY A 199 30.71 -10.36 -48.10
CA GLY A 199 30.12 -11.50 -48.82
C GLY A 199 28.69 -11.56 -49.30
N VAL A 200 27.80 -10.60 -48.98
CA VAL A 200 26.38 -10.76 -49.39
C VAL A 200 25.82 -9.56 -50.17
N TRP A 201 26.33 -8.34 -49.96
CA TRP A 201 25.79 -7.14 -50.61
C TRP A 201 26.57 -6.62 -51.82
N ALA A 202 27.78 -7.11 -52.08
CA ALA A 202 28.58 -6.69 -53.24
C ALA A 202 27.97 -7.12 -54.60
N SER A 203 26.98 -8.02 -54.62
CA SER A 203 26.29 -8.47 -55.84
C SER A 203 25.04 -7.66 -56.20
N LYS A 204 24.62 -6.71 -55.36
CA LYS A 204 23.54 -5.77 -55.69
C LYS A 204 24.09 -4.35 -55.60
N GLY A 205 24.44 -3.81 -56.76
CA GLY A 205 24.93 -2.45 -56.92
C GLY A 205 24.01 -1.41 -56.28
N HIS A 206 24.63 -0.29 -55.91
CA HIS A 206 24.07 0.89 -55.23
C HIS A 206 23.88 0.80 -53.71
N LEU A 207 24.97 0.76 -52.96
CA LEU A 207 25.05 1.51 -51.70
C LEU A 207 26.35 2.31 -51.69
N LEU A 208 26.20 3.63 -51.86
CA LEU A 208 27.27 4.61 -51.71
C LEU A 208 27.83 4.51 -50.28
N LYS A 209 29.15 4.41 -50.14
CA LYS A 209 29.87 4.50 -48.86
C LYS A 209 29.33 5.71 -48.05
N PRO A 210 29.03 5.57 -46.75
CA PRO A 210 28.73 6.73 -45.93
C PRO A 210 30.01 7.55 -45.76
N GLN A 211 30.14 8.64 -46.53
CA GLN A 211 31.09 9.70 -46.19
C GLN A 211 30.58 10.37 -44.92
N ILE A 212 31.28 10.17 -43.80
CA ILE A 212 31.16 11.05 -42.64
C ILE A 212 31.80 12.37 -43.06
N ALA A 213 30.98 13.26 -43.61
CA ALA A 213 31.38 14.63 -43.89
C ALA A 213 31.39 15.40 -42.58
N ASP A 214 32.58 15.86 -42.16
CA ASP A 214 32.75 16.85 -41.10
C ASP A 214 31.78 18.02 -41.35
N GLY A 215 30.84 18.22 -40.43
CA GLY A 215 29.90 19.34 -40.46
C GLY A 215 28.43 19.02 -40.76
N LYS A 216 28.02 17.75 -40.91
CA LYS A 216 26.59 17.40 -40.98
C LYS A 216 26.05 17.05 -39.60
N THR A 217 24.94 17.69 -39.22
CA THR A 217 24.11 17.31 -38.08
C THR A 217 23.83 15.81 -38.13
N PRO A 218 23.81 15.11 -36.98
CA PRO A 218 23.50 13.68 -36.95
C PRO A 218 22.20 13.41 -37.71
N PRO A 219 22.08 12.27 -38.41
CA PRO A 219 20.87 11.94 -39.17
C PRO A 219 19.65 12.01 -38.25
N ASP A 220 18.58 12.64 -38.73
CA ASP A 220 17.33 12.76 -37.97
C ASP A 220 16.86 11.35 -37.55
N PHE A 221 16.74 11.15 -36.25
CA PHE A 221 16.27 9.90 -35.67
C PHE A 221 14.84 9.61 -36.11
N ASP A 222 14.58 8.41 -36.64
CA ASP A 222 13.25 8.03 -37.10
C ASP A 222 12.25 7.97 -35.91
N PRO A 223 11.33 8.94 -35.78
CA PRO A 223 10.42 9.03 -34.64
C PRO A 223 9.47 7.83 -34.58
N ALA A 224 9.20 7.18 -35.72
CA ALA A 224 8.32 6.02 -35.79
C ALA A 224 8.89 4.81 -35.03
N LEU A 225 10.21 4.63 -35.04
CA LEU A 225 10.87 3.50 -34.39
C LEU A 225 10.85 3.63 -32.86
N ILE A 226 11.13 4.83 -32.33
CA ILE A 226 11.03 5.12 -30.89
C ILE A 226 9.58 5.02 -30.41
N ASN A 227 8.63 5.56 -31.19
CA ASN A 227 7.21 5.52 -30.85
C ASN A 227 6.68 4.08 -30.82
N SER A 228 7.05 3.24 -31.79
CA SER A 228 6.61 1.84 -31.82
C SER A 228 7.17 1.02 -30.64
N ILE A 229 8.44 1.21 -30.28
CA ILE A 229 9.05 0.57 -29.10
C ILE A 229 8.36 1.06 -27.82
N THR A 230 8.10 2.35 -27.70
CA THR A 230 7.44 2.95 -26.53
C THR A 230 6.02 2.39 -26.34
N ILE A 231 5.26 2.29 -27.43
CA ILE A 231 3.91 1.69 -27.42
C ILE A 231 3.98 0.22 -26.98
N LEU A 232 4.92 -0.55 -27.53
CA LEU A 232 5.10 -1.97 -27.19
C LEU A 232 5.39 -2.15 -25.69
N VAL A 233 6.35 -1.40 -25.16
CA VAL A 233 6.75 -1.46 -23.74
C VAL A 233 5.58 -1.04 -22.84
N CYS A 234 4.90 0.06 -23.14
CA CYS A 234 3.76 0.52 -22.36
C CYS A 234 2.60 -0.48 -22.37
N THR A 235 2.34 -1.10 -23.53
CA THR A 235 1.29 -2.11 -23.69
C THR A 235 1.60 -3.38 -22.88
N LEU A 236 2.84 -3.86 -22.91
CA LEU A 236 3.28 -5.01 -22.12
C LEU A 236 3.16 -4.75 -20.61
N ILE A 237 3.56 -3.56 -20.15
CA ILE A 237 3.41 -3.14 -18.75
C ILE A 237 1.92 -3.10 -18.37
N ALA A 238 1.07 -2.49 -19.20
CA ALA A 238 -0.37 -2.42 -18.95
C ALA A 238 -1.00 -3.81 -18.84
N ILE A 239 -0.71 -4.72 -19.77
CA ILE A 239 -1.19 -6.11 -19.75
C ILE A 239 -0.72 -6.83 -18.48
N TYR A 240 0.57 -6.71 -18.13
CA TYR A 240 1.12 -7.32 -16.92
C TYR A 240 0.43 -6.82 -15.66
N VAL A 241 0.25 -5.50 -15.52
CA VAL A 241 -0.38 -4.87 -14.35
C VAL A 241 -1.84 -5.29 -14.24
N VAL A 242 -2.61 -5.25 -15.35
CA VAL A 242 -4.01 -5.68 -15.40
C VAL A 242 -4.13 -7.15 -15.00
N TRP A 243 -3.33 -8.03 -15.60
CA TRP A 243 -3.33 -9.46 -15.28
C TRP A 243 -2.99 -9.72 -13.82
N LYS A 244 -1.96 -9.05 -13.28
CA LYS A 244 -1.52 -9.20 -11.90
C LYS A 244 -2.59 -8.74 -10.92
N ILE A 245 -3.26 -7.61 -11.17
CA ILE A 245 -4.33 -7.08 -10.31
C ILE A 245 -5.56 -8.01 -10.33
N ILE A 246 -5.95 -8.52 -11.51
CA ILE A 246 -7.09 -9.44 -11.64
C ILE A 246 -6.79 -10.77 -10.93
N LYS A 247 -5.61 -11.35 -11.14
CA LYS A 247 -5.25 -12.68 -10.62
C LYS A 247 -4.81 -12.67 -9.15
N LYS A 248 -4.21 -11.58 -8.66
CA LYS A 248 -3.61 -11.48 -7.32
C LYS A 248 -4.19 -10.35 -6.46
N ARG A 249 -5.46 -9.99 -6.63
CA ARG A 249 -6.15 -8.91 -5.90
C ARG A 249 -5.99 -8.96 -4.37
N LYS A 250 -5.82 -10.16 -3.78
CA LYS A 250 -5.59 -10.37 -2.33
C LYS A 250 -4.14 -10.13 -1.85
N GLN A 251 -3.15 -10.07 -2.75
CA GLN A 251 -1.75 -9.80 -2.38
C GLN A 251 -1.37 -8.32 -2.49
N PHE A 252 -2.12 -7.53 -3.25
CA PHE A 252 -1.97 -6.07 -3.26
C PHE A 252 -2.53 -5.41 -2.01
N SER A 253 -3.36 -6.09 -1.22
CA SER A 253 -3.53 -5.71 0.17
C SER A 253 -2.22 -6.00 0.90
N LEU A 254 -1.28 -5.05 0.89
CA LEU A 254 -0.38 -4.93 2.03
C LEU A 254 -1.29 -5.05 3.26
N PRO A 255 -0.95 -5.90 4.24
CA PRO A 255 -1.56 -5.77 5.55
C PRO A 255 -1.51 -4.28 5.89
N ASN A 256 -2.50 -3.73 6.57
CA ASN A 256 -2.33 -2.42 7.22
C ASN A 256 -1.20 -2.62 8.24
N ILE A 257 0.04 -2.63 7.78
CA ILE A 257 1.23 -2.56 8.57
C ILE A 257 1.24 -1.09 8.94
N PRO A 258 1.06 -0.73 10.22
CA PRO A 258 1.45 0.59 10.66
C PRO A 258 2.96 0.69 10.43
N VAL A 259 3.38 1.18 9.26
CA VAL A 259 4.80 1.30 8.85
C VAL A 259 5.57 2.26 9.77
N PHE A 260 4.88 2.95 10.67
CA PHE A 260 5.46 3.69 11.79
C PHE A 260 4.64 3.45 13.07
N GLU A 261 4.69 2.24 13.63
CA GLU A 261 4.76 2.13 15.08
C GLU A 261 6.21 2.48 15.45
N SER A 262 6.47 3.78 15.62
CA SER A 262 7.60 4.14 16.45
C SER A 262 7.37 3.45 17.80
N THR A 263 8.33 2.63 18.16
CA THR A 263 8.60 2.14 19.51
C THR A 263 8.81 3.34 20.43
N ILE A 264 7.75 4.08 20.70
CA ILE A 264 7.64 4.91 21.88
C ILE A 264 6.74 4.10 22.80
N ILE A 265 7.39 3.36 23.69
CA ILE A 265 6.78 2.78 24.87
C ILE A 265 6.23 3.98 25.66
N THR A 266 4.97 4.33 25.40
CA THR A 266 4.16 5.09 26.35
C THR A 266 3.12 4.15 26.87
N ASP A 267 3.26 3.79 28.14
CA ASP A 267 2.19 3.26 28.98
C ASP A 267 0.91 4.03 28.71
N LYS A 268 -0.03 3.40 28.02
CA LYS A 268 -1.43 3.81 28.00
C LYS A 268 -2.27 2.57 28.20
N GLU A 269 -2.61 2.39 29.47
CA GLU A 269 -3.78 1.66 29.91
C GLU A 269 -4.98 1.91 28.99
N GLY A 270 -5.63 0.80 28.62
CA GLY A 270 -7.06 0.77 28.35
C GLY A 270 -7.56 1.54 27.12
N MET A 271 -7.28 1.08 25.90
CA MET A 271 -8.26 1.15 24.81
C MET A 271 -8.07 0.04 23.75
N SER A 272 -8.97 -0.94 23.81
CA SER A 272 -9.55 -1.67 22.67
C SER A 272 -8.64 -1.98 21.47
N GLN A 273 -7.60 -2.79 21.68
CA GLN A 273 -6.99 -3.53 20.58
C GLN A 273 -8.00 -4.52 19.99
N LYS A 274 -8.29 -4.33 18.70
CA LYS A 274 -9.18 -5.16 17.88
C LYS A 274 -8.81 -6.64 18.00
N ARG A 275 -9.82 -7.40 18.44
CA ARG A 275 -9.99 -8.85 18.37
C ARG A 275 -9.47 -9.42 17.05
N LEU A 276 -8.29 -10.03 17.06
CA LEU A 276 -7.88 -11.19 16.25
C LEU A 276 -6.37 -11.52 16.43
N LYS A 277 -5.80 -11.33 17.62
CA LYS A 277 -4.72 -12.26 18.01
C LYS A 277 -5.42 -13.56 18.36
N ARG A 278 -5.23 -14.61 17.56
CA ARG A 278 -5.45 -15.98 18.03
C ARG A 278 -4.76 -16.06 19.40
N ASN A 279 -5.53 -16.27 20.46
CA ASN A 279 -4.99 -16.55 21.78
C ASN A 279 -4.15 -17.82 21.64
N LYS A 280 -2.86 -17.69 21.28
CA LYS A 280 -1.92 -18.76 21.52
C LYS A 280 -2.00 -19.00 23.02
N PRO A 281 -2.31 -20.22 23.48
CA PRO A 281 -2.28 -20.50 24.89
C PRO A 281 -0.89 -20.10 25.40
N PRO A 282 -0.82 -19.30 26.47
CA PRO A 282 0.45 -18.85 27.01
C PRO A 282 1.36 -20.04 27.33
N HIS A 283 2.68 -19.89 27.25
CA HIS A 283 3.62 -21.00 27.43
C HIS A 283 3.49 -21.66 28.81
N ASN A 284 3.33 -20.84 29.85
CA ASN A 284 3.20 -21.28 31.24
C ASN A 284 1.89 -22.07 31.48
N GLU A 285 2.02 -23.27 32.05
CA GLU A 285 0.92 -24.21 32.32
C GLU A 285 -0.14 -23.66 33.29
N ILE A 286 0.25 -22.91 34.33
CA ILE A 286 -0.68 -22.30 35.29
C ILE A 286 -1.54 -21.26 34.55
N ARG A 287 -0.95 -20.46 33.66
CA ARG A 287 -1.69 -19.46 32.86
C ARG A 287 -2.69 -20.11 31.88
N LYS A 288 -2.38 -21.30 31.34
CA LYS A 288 -3.32 -22.07 30.52
C LYS A 288 -4.53 -22.53 31.33
N GLU A 289 -4.31 -23.04 32.54
CA GLU A 289 -5.39 -23.49 33.41
C GLU A 289 -6.24 -22.33 33.94
N ILE A 290 -5.64 -21.17 34.26
CA ILE A 290 -6.36 -19.93 34.57
C ILE A 290 -7.32 -19.53 33.43
N PHE A 291 -6.81 -19.51 32.20
CA PHE A 291 -7.64 -19.15 31.05
C PHE A 291 -8.80 -20.14 30.83
N LYS A 292 -8.55 -21.42 31.09
CA LYS A 292 -9.56 -22.48 31.03
C LYS A 292 -10.61 -22.35 32.12
N LEU A 293 -10.22 -21.96 33.33
CA LEU A 293 -11.11 -21.65 34.45
C LEU A 293 -12.10 -20.54 34.09
N GLU A 294 -11.59 -19.39 33.64
CA GLU A 294 -12.43 -18.23 33.31
C GLU A 294 -13.38 -18.48 32.13
N SER A 295 -12.99 -19.35 31.19
CA SER A 295 -13.81 -19.69 30.02
C SER A 295 -14.85 -20.78 30.27
N LYS A 296 -14.64 -21.69 31.24
CA LYS A 296 -15.55 -22.81 31.52
C LYS A 296 -16.61 -22.50 32.58
N LEU A 297 -16.30 -21.62 33.53
CA LEU A 297 -17.26 -21.26 34.56
C LEU A 297 -18.40 -20.42 33.95
N THR A 298 -19.63 -20.76 34.34
CA THR A 298 -20.86 -20.08 33.90
C THR A 298 -21.52 -19.40 35.10
N PRO A 299 -22.34 -18.35 34.90
CA PRO A 299 -23.08 -17.72 35.99
C PRO A 299 -23.83 -18.76 36.84
N PRO A 300 -23.76 -18.69 38.19
CA PRO A 300 -23.21 -17.59 39.01
C PRO A 300 -21.70 -17.68 39.33
N LEU A 301 -21.01 -18.74 38.92
CA LEU A 301 -19.62 -19.02 39.33
C LEU A 301 -18.56 -18.32 38.46
N ASN A 302 -18.94 -17.65 37.37
CA ASN A 302 -17.98 -16.92 36.54
C ASN A 302 -17.63 -15.57 37.16
N ARG A 303 -16.46 -15.04 36.79
CA ARG A 303 -16.03 -13.70 37.20
C ARG A 303 -16.85 -12.63 36.50
N ASN A 304 -17.33 -11.64 37.25
CA ASN A 304 -18.02 -10.48 36.70
C ASN A 304 -17.04 -9.49 36.06
N ARG A 305 -17.54 -8.68 35.15
CA ARG A 305 -16.69 -7.70 34.44
C ARG A 305 -16.23 -6.61 35.43
N GLY A 306 -14.93 -6.46 35.58
CA GLY A 306 -14.32 -5.47 36.51
C GLY A 306 -14.17 -5.98 37.95
N GLU A 307 -14.54 -7.22 38.23
CA GLU A 307 -14.37 -7.86 39.53
C GLU A 307 -12.91 -8.30 39.73
N THR A 308 -12.33 -8.02 40.91
CA THR A 308 -11.01 -8.54 41.29
C THR A 308 -11.08 -10.04 41.56
N ILE A 309 -9.93 -10.73 41.56
CA ILE A 309 -9.91 -12.18 41.76
C ILE A 309 -10.32 -12.52 43.20
N GLU A 310 -9.88 -11.69 44.15
CA GLU A 310 -10.21 -11.78 45.56
C GLU A 310 -11.72 -11.61 45.77
N ALA A 311 -12.31 -10.54 45.22
CA ALA A 311 -13.75 -10.28 45.31
C ALA A 311 -14.59 -11.39 44.66
N TRP A 312 -14.11 -11.93 43.52
CA TRP A 312 -14.77 -13.03 42.84
C TRP A 312 -14.78 -14.32 43.67
N LEU A 313 -13.66 -14.68 44.27
CA LEU A 313 -13.55 -15.88 45.11
C LEU A 313 -14.28 -15.72 46.44
N ASP A 314 -14.28 -14.52 47.01
CA ASP A 314 -15.05 -14.21 48.21
C ASP A 314 -16.54 -14.38 47.94
N ARG A 315 -17.03 -13.88 46.80
CA ARG A 315 -18.42 -14.04 46.38
C ARG A 315 -18.81 -15.50 46.22
N ILE A 316 -18.02 -16.30 45.50
CA ILE A 316 -18.31 -17.74 45.34
C ILE A 316 -18.33 -18.44 46.69
N ASN A 317 -17.40 -18.11 47.58
CA ASN A 317 -17.29 -18.76 48.88
C ASN A 317 -18.40 -18.32 49.86
N SER A 318 -18.88 -17.08 49.77
CA SER A 318 -19.94 -16.56 50.64
C SER A 318 -21.35 -16.87 50.15
N GLU A 319 -21.59 -16.84 48.84
CA GLU A 319 -22.94 -16.99 48.26
C GLU A 319 -23.28 -18.45 47.92
N GLU A 320 -22.28 -19.26 47.55
CA GLU A 320 -22.47 -20.61 47.02
C GLU A 320 -21.87 -21.71 47.93
N ASP A 321 -21.30 -21.34 49.09
CA ASP A 321 -20.72 -22.24 50.11
C ASP A 321 -19.80 -23.33 49.52
N VAL A 322 -18.99 -22.95 48.53
CA VAL A 322 -18.11 -23.89 47.84
C VAL A 322 -16.83 -24.05 48.66
N ASN A 323 -16.58 -25.26 49.16
CA ASN A 323 -15.36 -25.58 49.91
C ASN A 323 -14.11 -25.57 49.01
N ILE A 324 -13.52 -24.37 48.86
CA ILE A 324 -12.33 -24.12 48.03
C ILE A 324 -11.31 -23.34 48.87
N GLN A 325 -10.04 -23.70 48.72
CA GLN A 325 -8.94 -22.95 49.32
C GLN A 325 -8.60 -21.72 48.46
N ARG A 326 -9.31 -20.61 48.73
CA ARG A 326 -9.17 -19.32 48.00
C ARG A 326 -7.72 -18.84 47.87
N HIS A 327 -6.92 -19.02 48.93
CA HIS A 327 -5.54 -18.56 48.96
C HIS A 327 -4.66 -19.25 47.90
N ILE A 328 -4.94 -20.51 47.55
CA ILE A 328 -4.21 -21.26 46.50
C ILE A 328 -4.49 -20.67 45.11
N ILE A 329 -5.76 -20.35 44.82
CA ILE A 329 -6.16 -19.74 43.56
C ILE A 329 -5.56 -18.33 43.43
N ILE A 330 -5.64 -17.52 44.48
CA ILE A 330 -5.05 -16.17 44.51
C ILE A 330 -3.53 -16.25 44.30
N ASN A 331 -2.86 -17.20 44.97
CA ASN A 331 -1.43 -17.40 44.84
C ASN A 331 -1.02 -17.81 43.42
N ALA A 332 -1.77 -18.71 42.77
CA ALA A 332 -1.54 -19.11 41.37
C ALA A 332 -1.69 -17.93 40.40
N TYR A 333 -2.69 -17.08 40.60
CA TYR A 333 -2.89 -15.87 39.80
C TYR A 333 -1.79 -14.83 39.99
N ASN A 334 -1.37 -14.59 41.24
CA ASN A 334 -0.30 -13.65 41.57
C ASN A 334 1.06 -14.14 41.05
N THR A 335 1.35 -15.43 41.22
CA THR A 335 2.57 -16.07 40.71
C THR A 335 2.71 -15.84 39.21
N VAL A 336 1.66 -16.08 38.43
CA VAL A 336 1.69 -15.90 36.96
C VAL A 336 1.67 -14.43 36.51
N ARG A 337 1.21 -13.52 37.37
CA ARG A 337 1.12 -12.07 37.09
C ARG A 337 2.44 -11.37 37.38
N TYR A 338 3.15 -11.77 38.42
CA TYR A 338 4.35 -11.10 38.92
C TYR A 338 5.64 -11.93 38.75
N SER A 339 5.54 -13.22 38.43
CA SER A 339 6.69 -14.09 38.14
C SER A 339 6.43 -14.96 36.90
N ASN A 340 7.49 -15.43 36.24
CA ASN A 340 7.41 -16.42 35.17
C ASN A 340 7.82 -17.83 35.67
N GLU A 341 7.86 -18.03 36.98
CA GLU A 341 8.29 -19.31 37.56
C GLU A 341 7.26 -20.41 37.33
N GLU A 342 7.76 -21.59 36.93
CA GLU A 342 6.96 -22.81 36.80
C GLU A 342 7.04 -23.61 38.10
N ASN A 343 6.12 -23.32 39.03
CA ASN A 343 5.99 -24.08 40.27
C ASN A 343 5.01 -25.26 40.07
N THR A 344 5.57 -26.46 39.94
CA THR A 344 4.80 -27.70 39.70
C THR A 344 3.89 -28.10 40.86
N VAL A 345 4.29 -27.78 42.10
CA VAL A 345 3.48 -28.02 43.31
C VAL A 345 2.25 -27.12 43.30
N LEU A 346 2.46 -25.80 43.07
CA LEU A 346 1.37 -24.84 42.98
C LEU A 346 0.41 -25.15 41.82
N LEU A 347 0.91 -25.65 40.69
CA LEU A 347 0.09 -26.09 39.56
C LEU A 347 -0.81 -27.28 39.94
N TYR A 348 -0.30 -28.23 40.72
CA TYR A 348 -1.06 -29.39 41.17
C TYR A 348 -2.18 -28.97 42.13
N GLU A 349 -1.83 -28.21 43.17
CA GLU A 349 -2.78 -27.66 44.15
C GLU A 349 -3.86 -26.82 43.47
N PHE A 350 -3.46 -25.96 42.52
CA PHE A 350 -4.39 -25.15 41.74
C PHE A 350 -5.36 -25.99 40.90
N LYS A 351 -4.88 -27.08 40.27
CA LYS A 351 -5.73 -28.00 39.50
C LYS A 351 -6.74 -28.72 40.37
N GLU A 352 -6.37 -29.09 41.59
CA GLU A 352 -7.26 -29.74 42.55
C GLU A 352 -8.43 -28.80 42.94
N GLU A 353 -8.12 -27.55 43.29
CA GLU A 353 -9.12 -26.55 43.66
C GLU A 353 -10.04 -26.18 42.49
N ILE A 354 -9.50 -26.07 41.27
CA ILE A 354 -10.31 -25.90 40.06
C ILE A 354 -11.25 -27.10 39.84
N HIS A 355 -10.79 -28.32 40.12
CA HIS A 355 -11.62 -29.51 39.93
C HIS A 355 -12.83 -29.51 40.88
N LYS A 356 -12.64 -29.06 42.13
CA LYS A 356 -13.73 -28.86 43.11
C LYS A 356 -14.77 -27.86 42.56
N LEU A 357 -14.32 -26.73 42.00
CA LEU A 357 -15.19 -25.74 41.34
C LEU A 357 -15.99 -26.33 40.16
N TYR A 358 -15.35 -27.11 39.29
CA TYR A 358 -16.06 -27.73 38.15
C TYR A 358 -17.03 -28.83 38.60
N ALA A 359 -16.69 -29.60 39.63
CA ALA A 359 -17.57 -30.60 40.21
C ALA A 359 -18.83 -29.95 40.80
N TYR A 360 -18.66 -28.82 41.51
CA TYR A 360 -19.75 -28.02 42.04
C TYR A 360 -20.62 -27.40 40.93
N GLN A 361 -20.02 -26.82 39.88
CA GLN A 361 -20.79 -26.33 38.72
C GLN A 361 -21.63 -27.45 38.06
N LYS A 362 -21.10 -28.69 38.01
CA LYS A 362 -21.82 -29.85 37.47
C LYS A 362 -22.97 -30.27 38.38
N SER A 363 -22.81 -30.23 39.71
CA SER A 363 -23.89 -30.53 40.66
C SER A 363 -24.99 -29.45 40.61
N LEU A 364 -24.64 -28.17 40.53
CA LEU A 364 -25.59 -27.07 40.33
C LEU A 364 -26.41 -27.23 39.05
N LYS A 365 -25.79 -27.59 37.93
CA LYS A 365 -26.49 -27.84 36.66
C LYS A 365 -27.46 -29.03 36.74
N LYS A 366 -27.16 -30.04 37.57
CA LYS A 366 -28.07 -31.16 37.83
C LYS A 366 -29.24 -30.78 38.73
N ARG A 367 -29.03 -29.87 39.70
CA ARG A 367 -30.10 -29.39 40.60
C ARG A 367 -31.09 -28.43 39.91
N LYS A 368 -30.64 -27.74 38.85
CA LYS A 368 -31.47 -26.81 38.05
C LYS A 368 -32.21 -27.46 36.86
N LYS A 369 -31.94 -28.74 36.58
CA LYS A 369 -32.71 -29.57 35.64
C LYS A 369 -33.71 -30.38 36.45
#